data_AF-A0A0G1JRY7-F1
#
_entry.id   AF-A0A0G1JRY7-F1
#
_cell.length_a   1.000
_cell.length_b   1.000
_cell.length_c   1.000
_cell.angle_alpha   90.00
_cell.angle_beta   90.00
_cell.angle_gamma   90.00
#
_symmetry.space_group_name_H-M   'P 1'
#
loop_
_entity.id
_entity.type
_entity.pdbx_description
1 polymer ?
#
loop_
_entity_poly.entity_id
_entity_poly.type
_entity_poly.pdbx_seq_one_letter_code
_entity_poly.pdbx_strand_id
1 'polypeptide(L)'
;MAIPKYDDLFNPLLRALHELGGSASISETEDKVAEILTLSDDDLNEIHGGNRTKLSYRLAWARNYLKRYGLLENSARGVWSLTSLGNETKSVDKAEVNKKVKSLDLTVEVADEVTVKGKVSLKQIVWQDEMLEILRKLPPADFERLCQRILREAGFIEVVVTGRSGDGGIDGRGILRVGGFLSFRVIFQCKRYKASVTSQEVREFKGTMSGRADKGLLITTGSFTRDAKAEAARDGSPPIDLVNGQQLVEKMKELGLGVKVKTEEVVETDQGWFENL
;
A
#
# COMPACT_ATOMS: atom_id res chain seq x y z
N MET A 1 5.86 14.39 -17.86
CA MET A 1 6.87 13.52 -18.52
C MET A 1 6.35 12.09 -18.50
N ALA A 2 6.49 11.30 -19.56
CA ALA A 2 5.97 9.93 -19.52
C ALA A 2 6.66 9.12 -18.40
N ILE A 3 5.88 8.47 -17.53
CA ILE A 3 6.42 7.61 -16.47
C ILE A 3 7.39 6.58 -17.09
N PRO A 4 8.58 6.33 -16.52
CA PRO A 4 9.54 5.34 -17.03
C PRO A 4 9.03 3.91 -16.92
N LYS A 5 9.54 2.98 -17.73
CA LYS A 5 9.19 1.55 -17.63
C LYS A 5 9.70 0.97 -16.29
N TYR A 6 9.19 -0.19 -15.89
CA TYR A 6 9.53 -0.76 -14.57
C TYR A 6 11.03 -1.02 -14.39
N ASP A 7 11.74 -1.35 -15.46
CA ASP A 7 13.18 -1.64 -15.48
C ASP A 7 14.04 -0.36 -15.51
N ASP A 8 13.50 0.73 -16.05
CA ASP A 8 14.10 2.07 -15.91
C ASP A 8 13.99 2.61 -14.47
N LEU A 9 13.10 2.05 -13.64
CA LEU A 9 12.90 2.45 -12.24
C LEU A 9 13.82 1.74 -11.25
N PHE A 10 14.66 0.78 -11.69
CA PHE A 10 15.57 0.06 -10.78
C PHE A 10 16.52 1.00 -10.03
N ASN A 11 17.22 1.87 -10.76
CA ASN A 11 18.20 2.78 -10.16
C ASN A 11 17.53 3.92 -9.34
N PRO A 12 16.45 4.57 -9.82
CA PRO A 12 15.68 5.50 -9.00
C PRO A 12 15.18 4.90 -7.68
N LEU A 13 14.71 3.66 -7.71
CA LEU A 13 14.24 2.94 -6.52
C LEU A 13 15.37 2.64 -5.53
N LEU A 14 16.52 2.14 -6.00
CA LEU A 14 17.69 1.93 -5.13
C LEU A 14 18.14 3.24 -4.50
N ARG A 15 18.25 4.31 -5.30
CA ARG A 15 18.60 5.63 -4.80
C ARG A 15 17.63 6.13 -3.74
N ALA A 16 16.32 5.99 -3.95
CA ALA A 16 15.30 6.38 -2.98
C ALA A 16 15.48 5.67 -1.65
N LEU A 17 15.71 4.34 -1.66
CA LEU A 17 15.91 3.58 -0.43
C LEU A 17 17.21 3.97 0.27
N HIS A 18 18.29 4.28 -0.45
CA HIS A 18 19.53 4.78 0.14
C HIS A 18 19.34 6.15 0.82
N GLU A 19 18.64 7.08 0.16
CA GLU A 19 18.35 8.41 0.71
C GLU A 19 17.39 8.36 1.91
N LEU A 20 16.55 7.33 2.02
CA LEU A 20 15.64 7.09 3.14
C LEU A 20 16.26 6.27 4.28
N GLY A 21 17.57 5.99 4.25
CA GLY A 21 18.26 5.28 5.33
C GLY A 21 18.19 3.76 5.24
N GLY A 22 17.89 3.21 4.06
CA GLY A 22 17.97 1.79 3.74
C GLY A 22 16.67 1.00 3.89
N SER A 23 15.60 1.62 4.41
CA SER A 23 14.27 1.03 4.48
C SER A 23 13.18 2.09 4.38
N ALA A 24 12.07 1.75 3.73
CA ALA A 24 10.93 2.66 3.62
C ALA A 24 9.62 1.91 3.38
N SER A 25 8.51 2.54 3.75
CA SER A 25 7.18 2.08 3.33
C SER A 25 6.98 2.26 1.83
N ILE A 26 5.94 1.61 1.29
CA ILE A 26 5.55 1.78 -0.12
C ILE A 26 5.33 3.25 -0.46
N SER A 27 4.59 3.98 0.37
CA SER A 27 4.27 5.39 0.09
C SER A 27 5.51 6.26 0.11
N GLU A 28 6.37 6.13 1.13
CA GLU A 28 7.61 6.92 1.23
C GLU A 28 8.53 6.65 0.04
N THR A 29 8.63 5.39 -0.38
CA THR A 29 9.42 5.01 -1.55
C THR A 29 8.85 5.62 -2.83
N GLU A 30 7.53 5.54 -3.04
CA GLU A 30 6.86 6.12 -4.22
C GLU A 30 7.04 7.64 -4.27
N ASP A 31 6.83 8.33 -3.13
CA ASP A 31 6.98 9.78 -3.00
C ASP A 31 8.44 10.21 -3.27
N LYS A 32 9.43 9.45 -2.76
CA LYS A 32 10.84 9.77 -2.96
C LYS A 32 11.33 9.48 -4.38
N VAL A 33 10.85 8.41 -5.00
CA VAL A 33 11.14 8.15 -6.43
C VAL A 33 10.54 9.24 -7.31
N ALA A 34 9.32 9.69 -7.01
CA ALA A 34 8.68 10.78 -7.72
C ALA A 34 9.50 12.08 -7.64
N GLU A 35 10.03 12.39 -6.46
CA GLU A 35 10.94 13.53 -6.24
C GLU A 35 12.23 13.39 -7.06
N ILE A 36 12.90 12.23 -7.00
CA ILE A 36 14.15 11.96 -7.73
C ILE A 36 13.97 12.11 -9.24
N LEU A 37 12.81 11.67 -9.76
CA LEU A 37 12.47 11.74 -11.17
C LEU A 37 11.82 13.08 -11.56
N THR A 38 11.62 13.99 -10.61
CA THR A 38 10.96 15.29 -10.83
C THR A 38 9.61 15.17 -11.55
N LEU A 39 8.80 14.17 -11.17
CA LEU A 39 7.49 13.92 -11.80
C LEU A 39 6.48 14.99 -11.39
N SER A 40 5.62 15.41 -12.33
CA SER A 40 4.52 16.32 -12.04
C SER A 40 3.36 15.59 -11.35
N ASP A 41 2.43 16.35 -10.76
CA ASP A 41 1.20 15.77 -10.20
C ASP A 41 0.34 15.08 -11.27
N ASP A 42 0.32 15.61 -12.50
CA ASP A 42 -0.37 14.97 -13.62
C ASP A 42 0.25 13.60 -13.94
N ASP A 43 1.58 13.52 -13.93
CA ASP A 43 2.29 12.25 -14.11
C ASP A 43 1.94 11.29 -12.95
N LEU A 44 1.97 11.76 -11.71
CA LEU A 44 1.68 10.92 -10.53
C LEU A 44 0.25 10.40 -10.50
N ASN A 45 -0.70 11.14 -11.08
CA ASN A 45 -2.10 10.77 -11.16
C ASN A 45 -2.43 9.95 -12.43
N GLU A 46 -1.47 9.64 -13.31
CA GLU A 46 -1.70 8.81 -14.49
C GLU A 46 -2.09 7.38 -14.07
N ILE A 47 -3.32 6.96 -14.37
CA ILE A 47 -3.87 5.66 -13.96
C ILE A 47 -3.40 4.57 -14.95
N HIS A 48 -2.88 3.45 -14.43
CA HIS A 48 -2.60 2.26 -15.25
C HIS A 48 -3.83 1.35 -15.39
N GLY A 49 -4.53 1.12 -14.28
CA GLY A 49 -5.70 0.25 -14.17
C GLY A 49 -6.22 0.29 -12.73
N GLY A 50 -7.53 0.13 -12.52
CA GLY A 50 -8.15 0.32 -11.20
C GLY A 50 -7.80 1.69 -10.59
N ASN A 51 -7.32 1.73 -9.34
CA ASN A 51 -6.87 2.97 -8.65
C ASN A 51 -5.36 3.03 -8.52
N ARG A 52 -4.66 2.18 -9.29
CA ARG A 52 -3.23 2.16 -9.24
C ARG A 52 -2.66 3.13 -10.26
N THR A 53 -1.88 4.07 -9.75
CA THR A 53 -1.08 4.94 -10.59
C THR A 53 -0.08 4.09 -11.35
N LYS A 54 0.26 4.51 -12.57
CA LYS A 54 1.22 3.82 -13.42
C LYS A 54 2.62 3.81 -12.80
N LEU A 55 2.95 4.81 -11.97
CA LEU A 55 4.15 4.79 -11.15
C LEU A 55 4.08 3.69 -10.09
N SER A 56 3.02 3.63 -9.29
CA SER A 56 2.87 2.61 -8.24
C SER A 56 2.91 1.18 -8.80
N TYR A 57 2.25 0.96 -9.95
CA TYR A 57 2.26 -0.32 -10.63
C TYR A 57 3.69 -0.72 -11.05
N ARG A 58 4.40 0.18 -11.74
CA ARG A 58 5.76 -0.10 -12.23
C ARG A 58 6.78 -0.19 -11.09
N LEU A 59 6.58 0.52 -9.98
CA LEU A 59 7.43 0.40 -8.79
C LEU A 59 7.21 -0.91 -8.03
N ALA A 60 6.02 -1.51 -8.05
CA ALA A 60 5.89 -2.87 -7.52
C ALA A 60 6.67 -3.88 -8.36
N TRP A 61 6.62 -3.75 -9.69
CA TRP A 61 7.45 -4.57 -10.57
C TRP A 61 8.94 -4.38 -10.31
N ALA A 62 9.40 -3.12 -10.22
CA ALA A 62 10.78 -2.80 -9.91
C ALA A 62 11.25 -3.44 -8.59
N ARG A 63 10.47 -3.26 -7.51
CA ARG A 63 10.76 -3.87 -6.20
C ARG A 63 10.85 -5.38 -6.28
N ASN A 64 9.95 -6.02 -7.02
CA ASN A 64 9.97 -7.46 -7.14
C ASN A 64 11.19 -7.98 -7.89
N TYR A 65 11.55 -7.35 -9.00
CA TYR A 65 12.73 -7.71 -9.78
C TYR A 65 14.00 -7.56 -8.94
N LEU A 66 14.17 -6.43 -8.24
CA LEU A 66 15.33 -6.21 -7.39
C LEU A 66 15.38 -7.14 -6.17
N LYS A 67 14.23 -7.56 -5.64
CA LYS A 67 14.17 -8.61 -4.61
C LYS A 67 14.63 -9.96 -5.15
N ARG A 68 14.11 -10.37 -6.30
CA ARG A 68 14.53 -11.62 -6.96
C ARG A 68 16.01 -11.58 -7.39
N TYR A 69 16.51 -10.40 -7.70
CA TYR A 69 17.93 -10.18 -8.01
C TYR A 69 18.84 -10.29 -6.78
N GLY A 70 18.28 -10.10 -5.57
CA GLY A 70 18.94 -10.25 -4.27
C GLY A 70 19.23 -8.93 -3.52
N LEU A 71 18.79 -7.78 -4.05
CA LEU A 71 19.14 -6.45 -3.50
C LEU A 71 18.12 -5.93 -2.51
N LEU A 72 16.86 -6.35 -2.63
CA LEU A 72 15.78 -5.92 -1.75
C LEU A 72 15.16 -7.09 -1.01
N GLU A 73 14.60 -6.78 0.14
CA GLU A 73 13.74 -7.68 0.89
C GLU A 73 12.49 -6.95 1.38
N ASN A 74 11.47 -7.75 1.74
CA ASN A 74 10.29 -7.25 2.40
C ASN A 74 10.42 -7.59 3.89
N SER A 75 11.03 -6.66 4.64
CA SER A 75 11.33 -6.83 6.06
C SER A 75 10.06 -6.87 6.92
N ALA A 76 9.03 -6.15 6.50
CA ALA A 76 7.68 -6.21 7.08
C ALA A 76 6.62 -5.93 6.00
N ARG A 77 5.36 -6.20 6.35
CA ARG A 77 4.22 -5.92 5.46
C ARG A 77 4.22 -4.44 5.05
N GLY A 78 4.30 -4.20 3.74
CA GLY A 78 4.33 -2.83 3.19
C GLY A 78 5.65 -2.07 3.37
N VAL A 79 6.67 -2.69 3.97
CA VAL A 79 8.00 -2.10 4.18
C VAL A 79 9.03 -2.85 3.34
N TRP A 80 9.87 -2.10 2.62
CA TRP A 80 10.92 -2.63 1.77
C TRP A 80 12.27 -2.13 2.29
N SER A 81 13.25 -3.03 2.32
CA SER A 81 14.59 -2.77 2.85
C SER A 81 15.66 -3.25 1.88
N LEU A 82 16.81 -2.59 1.89
CA LEU A 82 18.02 -3.08 1.23
C LEU A 82 18.55 -4.29 1.99
N THR A 83 18.97 -5.33 1.27
CA THR A 83 19.80 -6.39 1.83
C THR A 83 21.23 -5.89 2.04
N SER A 84 22.11 -6.69 2.65
CA SER A 84 23.55 -6.36 2.73
C SER A 84 24.14 -6.06 1.34
N LEU A 85 23.82 -6.89 0.34
CA LEU A 85 24.22 -6.67 -1.05
C LEU A 85 23.57 -5.42 -1.65
N GLY A 86 22.30 -5.18 -1.35
CA GLY A 86 21.59 -3.97 -1.74
C GLY A 86 22.27 -2.69 -1.25
N ASN A 87 22.71 -2.67 0.00
CA ASN A 87 23.32 -1.50 0.63
C ASN A 87 24.67 -1.10 -0.03
N GLU A 88 25.43 -2.10 -0.48
CA GLU A 88 26.69 -1.92 -1.20
C GLU A 88 26.47 -1.53 -2.68
N THR A 89 25.33 -1.89 -3.26
CA THR A 89 25.02 -1.69 -4.68
C THR A 89 24.37 -0.33 -4.93
N LYS A 90 25.11 0.62 -5.53
CA LYS A 90 24.57 1.97 -5.84
C LYS A 90 23.77 2.03 -7.15
N SER A 91 24.09 1.16 -8.11
CA SER A 91 23.40 1.09 -9.39
C SER A 91 23.49 -0.31 -9.98
N VAL A 92 22.57 -0.61 -10.90
CA VAL A 92 22.49 -1.88 -11.62
C VAL A 92 22.30 -1.65 -13.12
N ASP A 93 22.81 -2.59 -13.92
CA ASP A 93 22.46 -2.70 -15.33
C ASP A 93 21.09 -3.38 -15.45
N LYS A 94 20.13 -2.70 -16.08
CA LYS A 94 18.76 -3.22 -16.23
C LYS A 94 18.69 -4.50 -17.08
N ALA A 95 19.54 -4.67 -18.08
CA ALA A 95 19.59 -5.86 -18.91
C ALA A 95 20.11 -7.05 -18.12
N GLU A 96 21.10 -6.85 -17.25
CA GLU A 96 21.61 -7.89 -16.35
C GLU A 96 20.54 -8.34 -15.35
N VAL A 97 19.88 -7.40 -14.68
CA VAL A 97 18.79 -7.70 -13.74
C VAL A 97 17.69 -8.49 -14.45
N ASN A 98 17.24 -8.02 -15.61
CA ASN A 98 16.22 -8.70 -16.39
C ASN A 98 16.66 -10.10 -16.83
N LYS A 99 17.91 -10.28 -17.26
CA LYS A 99 18.45 -11.58 -17.68
C LYS A 99 18.48 -12.57 -16.51
N LYS A 100 19.01 -12.17 -15.35
CA LYS A 100 19.09 -13.02 -14.16
C LYS A 100 17.71 -13.40 -13.64
N VAL A 101 16.79 -12.44 -13.55
CA VAL A 101 15.41 -12.69 -13.07
C VAL A 101 14.66 -13.63 -14.02
N LYS A 102 14.85 -13.49 -15.34
CA LYS A 102 14.29 -14.42 -16.34
C LYS A 102 14.93 -15.80 -16.30
N SER A 103 16.24 -15.90 -16.10
CA SER A 103 16.89 -17.21 -15.97
C SER A 103 16.39 -17.94 -14.71
N LEU A 104 16.10 -17.21 -13.63
CA LEU A 104 15.46 -17.77 -12.45
C LEU A 104 14.06 -18.32 -12.77
N ASP A 105 13.27 -17.62 -13.60
CA ASP A 105 11.97 -18.13 -14.06
C ASP A 105 12.12 -19.40 -14.91
N LEU A 106 13.10 -19.44 -15.82
CA LEU A 106 13.38 -20.61 -16.65
C LEU A 106 13.88 -21.81 -15.84
N THR A 107 14.74 -21.59 -14.84
CA THR A 107 15.18 -22.66 -13.93
C THR A 107 14.04 -23.18 -13.06
N VAL A 108 13.08 -22.31 -12.69
CA VAL A 108 11.87 -22.73 -12.00
C VAL A 108 10.96 -23.50 -12.96
N GLU A 109 10.80 -23.09 -14.22
CA GLU A 109 10.01 -23.82 -15.22
C GLU A 109 10.60 -25.21 -15.58
N VAL A 110 11.93 -25.33 -15.64
CA VAL A 110 12.62 -26.62 -15.89
C VAL A 110 12.60 -27.51 -14.65
N ALA A 111 12.61 -26.93 -13.44
CA ALA A 111 12.34 -27.67 -12.21
C ALA A 111 10.85 -28.06 -12.10
N ASP A 112 9.92 -27.21 -12.56
CA ASP A 112 8.45 -27.31 -12.43
C ASP A 112 7.80 -28.39 -13.33
N GLU A 113 8.52 -29.16 -14.17
CA GLU A 113 8.00 -30.46 -14.64
C GLU A 113 7.84 -31.46 -13.47
N VAL A 114 8.46 -31.16 -12.32
CA VAL A 114 8.11 -31.71 -11.01
C VAL A 114 7.96 -30.53 -10.03
N THR A 115 6.72 -30.30 -9.55
CA THR A 115 6.36 -29.34 -8.48
C THR A 115 6.35 -27.84 -8.80
N VAL A 116 5.19 -27.37 -9.31
CA VAL A 116 4.79 -25.96 -9.47
C VAL A 116 4.88 -25.15 -8.17
N LYS A 117 5.97 -24.40 -7.94
CA LYS A 117 6.01 -23.31 -6.93
C LYS A 117 6.94 -22.14 -7.34
N GLY A 118 6.43 -21.28 -8.23
CA GLY A 118 7.14 -20.06 -8.68
C GLY A 118 6.32 -18.77 -8.86
N LYS A 119 5.03 -18.70 -8.47
CA LYS A 119 4.10 -17.61 -8.86
C LYS A 119 3.70 -16.61 -7.74
N VAL A 120 4.58 -16.30 -6.79
CA VAL A 120 4.19 -15.50 -5.59
C VAL A 120 4.15 -13.97 -5.83
N SER A 121 4.75 -13.45 -6.90
CA SER A 121 4.84 -11.99 -7.13
C SER A 121 3.65 -11.37 -7.89
N LEU A 122 3.25 -12.00 -9.00
CA LEU A 122 2.19 -11.48 -9.87
C LEU A 122 0.79 -11.62 -9.26
N LYS A 123 0.53 -12.72 -8.55
CA LYS A 123 -0.75 -12.95 -7.86
C LYS A 123 -1.04 -11.91 -6.78
N GLN A 124 -0.01 -11.35 -6.12
CA GLN A 124 -0.21 -10.33 -5.08
C GLN A 124 -0.76 -9.00 -5.61
N ILE A 125 -0.45 -8.64 -6.86
CA ILE A 125 -0.96 -7.42 -7.48
C ILE A 125 -2.42 -7.61 -7.93
N VAL A 126 -2.77 -8.80 -8.39
CA VAL A 126 -4.10 -9.10 -8.94
C VAL A 126 -5.22 -9.00 -7.90
N TRP A 127 -5.04 -9.55 -6.69
CA TRP A 127 -6.13 -9.58 -5.70
C TRP A 127 -6.49 -8.19 -5.13
N GLN A 128 -5.51 -7.28 -5.06
CA GLN A 128 -5.74 -5.92 -4.54
C GLN A 128 -6.60 -5.11 -5.51
N ASP A 129 -6.28 -5.19 -6.79
CA ASP A 129 -7.06 -4.55 -7.84
C ASP A 129 -8.47 -5.14 -7.92
N GLU A 130 -8.60 -6.48 -7.87
CA GLU A 130 -9.91 -7.16 -7.82
C GLU A 130 -10.75 -6.71 -6.62
N MET A 131 -10.15 -6.66 -5.43
CA MET A 131 -10.84 -6.21 -4.22
C MET A 131 -11.26 -4.75 -4.34
N LEU A 132 -10.40 -3.86 -4.82
CA LEU A 132 -10.73 -2.45 -5.02
C LEU A 132 -11.88 -2.26 -6.01
N GLU A 133 -11.95 -3.05 -7.09
CA GLU A 133 -13.09 -3.02 -8.01
C GLU A 133 -14.40 -3.44 -7.33
N ILE A 134 -14.36 -4.43 -6.45
CA ILE A 134 -15.52 -4.83 -5.64
C ILE A 134 -15.95 -3.67 -4.73
N LEU A 135 -15.00 -3.06 -4.00
CA LEU A 135 -15.28 -1.94 -3.09
C LEU A 135 -15.93 -0.76 -3.81
N ARG A 136 -15.48 -0.46 -5.04
CA ARG A 136 -16.05 0.62 -5.85
C ARG A 136 -17.44 0.32 -6.39
N LYS A 137 -17.87 -0.94 -6.45
CA LYS A 137 -19.22 -1.32 -6.85
C LYS A 137 -20.23 -1.28 -5.70
N LEU A 138 -19.76 -1.23 -4.44
CA LEU A 138 -20.65 -1.12 -3.28
C LEU A 138 -21.39 0.22 -3.28
N PRO A 139 -22.69 0.26 -2.94
CA PRO A 139 -23.39 1.52 -2.66
C PRO A 139 -22.65 2.37 -1.60
N PRO A 140 -22.71 3.72 -1.64
CA PRO A 140 -22.00 4.58 -0.69
C PRO A 140 -22.23 4.19 0.78
N ALA A 141 -23.49 3.99 1.17
CA ALA A 141 -23.85 3.58 2.52
C ALA A 141 -23.29 2.20 2.92
N ASP A 142 -23.11 1.28 1.96
CA ASP A 142 -22.49 -0.02 2.23
C ASP A 142 -20.97 0.10 2.40
N PHE A 143 -20.33 1.01 1.66
CA PHE A 143 -18.92 1.31 1.85
C PHE A 143 -18.65 1.97 3.21
N GLU A 144 -19.51 2.89 3.65
CA GLU A 144 -19.45 3.49 5.00
C GLU A 144 -19.61 2.42 6.09
N ARG A 145 -20.59 1.51 5.94
CA ARG A 145 -20.78 0.37 6.84
C ARG A 145 -19.57 -0.58 6.86
N LEU A 146 -18.96 -0.82 5.71
CA LEU A 146 -17.72 -1.61 5.64
C LEU A 146 -16.58 -0.92 6.40
N CYS A 147 -16.39 0.39 6.21
CA CYS A 147 -15.37 1.15 6.92
C CYS A 147 -15.62 1.14 8.43
N GLN A 148 -16.88 1.29 8.86
CA GLN A 148 -17.27 1.12 10.27
C GLN A 148 -16.87 -0.25 10.81
N ARG A 149 -17.10 -1.33 10.06
CA ARG A 149 -16.67 -2.68 10.46
C ARG A 149 -15.15 -2.78 10.54
N ILE A 150 -14.43 -2.30 9.53
CA ILE A 150 -12.96 -2.31 9.52
C ILE A 150 -12.39 -1.60 10.76
N LEU A 151 -12.94 -0.43 11.12
CA LEU A 151 -12.48 0.32 12.29
C LEU A 151 -12.73 -0.43 13.60
N ARG A 152 -13.89 -1.08 13.75
CA ARG A 152 -14.18 -1.91 14.93
C ARG A 152 -13.18 -3.06 15.07
N GLU A 153 -12.95 -3.80 13.98
CA GLU A 153 -12.00 -4.91 13.93
C GLU A 153 -10.55 -4.42 14.13
N ALA A 154 -10.25 -3.15 13.78
CA ALA A 154 -8.97 -2.51 14.05
C ALA A 154 -8.82 -1.96 15.49
N GLY A 155 -9.81 -2.18 16.37
CA GLY A 155 -9.74 -1.83 17.79
C GLY A 155 -10.40 -0.49 18.17
N PHE A 156 -11.15 0.14 17.27
CA PHE A 156 -11.97 1.30 17.62
C PHE A 156 -13.24 0.84 18.36
N ILE A 157 -13.61 1.60 19.39
CA ILE A 157 -14.86 1.42 20.14
C ILE A 157 -15.85 2.54 19.81
N GLU A 158 -17.13 2.33 20.12
CA GLU A 158 -18.20 3.32 19.91
C GLU A 158 -18.27 3.86 18.46
N VAL A 159 -17.95 3.01 17.49
CA VAL A 159 -17.95 3.40 16.07
C VAL A 159 -19.37 3.55 15.55
N VAL A 160 -19.74 4.77 15.16
CA VAL A 160 -21.07 5.16 14.66
C VAL A 160 -20.94 5.85 13.31
N VAL A 161 -21.74 5.41 12.33
CA VAL A 161 -21.89 6.08 11.03
C VAL A 161 -22.93 7.18 11.14
N THR A 162 -22.63 8.36 10.59
CA THR A 162 -23.51 9.54 10.60
C THR A 162 -24.25 9.63 9.27
N GLY A 163 -25.55 9.34 9.26
CA GLY A 163 -26.37 9.41 8.04
C GLY A 163 -26.96 10.80 7.74
N ARG A 164 -26.39 11.89 8.29
CA ARG A 164 -26.98 13.23 8.16
C ARG A 164 -26.35 13.98 7.00
N SER A 165 -27.12 14.17 5.93
CA SER A 165 -26.76 15.11 4.86
C SER A 165 -26.57 16.51 5.45
N GLY A 166 -25.40 17.12 5.27
CA GLY A 166 -25.10 18.50 5.67
C GLY A 166 -24.15 18.68 6.86
N ASP A 167 -23.46 17.64 7.34
CA ASP A 167 -22.49 17.75 8.45
C ASP A 167 -21.06 18.12 8.03
N GLY A 168 -20.88 18.50 6.76
CA GLY A 168 -19.58 18.80 6.18
C GLY A 168 -18.81 17.56 5.71
N GLY A 169 -19.51 16.44 5.50
CA GLY A 169 -18.93 15.22 4.94
C GLY A 169 -18.30 14.31 5.99
N ILE A 170 -18.82 14.33 7.22
CA ILE A 170 -18.42 13.39 8.26
C ILE A 170 -19.25 12.13 8.06
N ASP A 171 -18.59 11.00 7.80
CA ASP A 171 -19.29 9.73 7.59
C ASP A 171 -19.40 8.93 8.89
N GLY A 172 -18.60 9.27 9.90
CA GLY A 172 -18.81 8.76 11.24
C GLY A 172 -17.76 9.18 12.27
N ARG A 173 -17.88 8.58 13.45
CA ARG A 173 -17.00 8.80 14.59
C ARG A 173 -16.72 7.51 15.34
N GLY A 174 -15.59 7.45 16.03
CA GLY A 174 -15.23 6.36 16.93
C GLY A 174 -14.19 6.81 17.94
N ILE A 175 -13.90 5.94 18.91
CA ILE A 175 -12.88 6.17 19.92
C ILE A 175 -11.78 5.13 19.75
N LEU A 176 -10.54 5.59 19.56
CA LEU A 176 -9.38 4.71 19.57
C LEU A 176 -8.78 4.70 20.98
N ARG A 177 -8.63 3.52 21.58
CA ARG A 177 -7.98 3.35 22.88
C ARG A 177 -6.57 2.80 22.69
N VAL A 178 -5.56 3.53 23.15
CA VAL A 178 -4.14 3.14 23.06
C VAL A 178 -3.62 2.83 24.46
N GLY A 179 -2.97 1.67 24.61
CA GLY A 179 -2.37 1.23 25.88
C GLY A 179 -3.36 0.99 27.03
N GLY A 180 -4.67 1.07 26.79
CA GLY A 180 -5.71 0.88 27.80
C GLY A 180 -6.05 2.12 28.64
N PHE A 181 -5.30 3.21 28.52
CA PHE A 181 -5.50 4.44 29.32
C PHE A 181 -5.63 5.72 28.48
N LEU A 182 -5.15 5.74 27.24
CA LEU A 182 -5.35 6.88 26.33
C LEU A 182 -6.56 6.62 25.44
N SER A 183 -7.44 7.60 25.31
CA SER A 183 -8.59 7.54 24.40
C SER A 183 -8.57 8.76 23.49
N PHE A 184 -8.68 8.53 22.18
CA PHE A 184 -8.73 9.57 21.16
C PHE A 184 -10.07 9.52 20.45
N ARG A 185 -10.76 10.66 20.39
CA ARG A 185 -11.97 10.84 19.59
C ARG A 185 -11.56 11.02 18.15
N VAL A 186 -11.95 10.09 17.29
CA VAL A 186 -11.63 10.11 15.87
C VAL A 186 -12.91 10.33 15.07
N ILE A 187 -12.88 11.32 14.19
CA ILE A 187 -13.91 11.50 13.16
C ILE A 187 -13.34 10.98 11.84
N PHE A 188 -14.16 10.29 11.05
CA PHE A 188 -13.73 9.74 9.78
C PHE A 188 -14.64 10.13 8.62
N GLN A 189 -14.02 10.23 7.45
CA GLN A 189 -14.66 10.40 6.15
C GLN A 189 -14.19 9.28 5.22
N CYS A 190 -15.11 8.78 4.40
CA CYS A 190 -15.01 7.60 3.56
C CYS A 190 -15.40 7.98 2.12
N LYS A 191 -14.41 8.16 1.24
CA LYS A 191 -14.65 8.49 -0.16
C LYS A 191 -14.49 7.27 -1.08
N ARG A 192 -15.57 6.84 -1.71
CA ARG A 192 -15.56 5.74 -2.68
C ARG A 192 -15.52 6.26 -4.12
N TYR A 193 -14.32 6.35 -4.70
CA TYR A 193 -14.11 6.82 -6.07
C TYR A 193 -12.72 6.47 -6.63
N LYS A 194 -12.55 6.72 -7.93
CA LYS A 194 -11.34 6.38 -8.69
C LYS A 194 -10.23 7.42 -8.58
N ALA A 195 -10.61 8.69 -8.47
CA ALA A 195 -9.68 9.81 -8.52
C ALA A 195 -8.91 9.99 -7.20
N SER A 196 -7.85 10.79 -7.27
CA SER A 196 -7.08 11.21 -6.10
C SER A 196 -7.84 12.24 -5.28
N VAL A 197 -7.78 12.11 -3.96
CA VAL A 197 -8.24 13.13 -3.01
C VAL A 197 -7.28 14.31 -3.05
N THR A 198 -7.83 15.51 -3.20
CA THR A 198 -7.10 16.77 -3.34
C THR A 198 -6.87 17.48 -2.01
N SER A 199 -5.95 18.45 -1.99
CA SER A 199 -5.70 19.27 -0.79
C SER A 199 -6.90 20.11 -0.36
N GLN A 200 -7.76 20.50 -1.31
CA GLN A 200 -9.00 21.20 -1.00
C GLN A 200 -9.94 20.32 -0.17
N GLU A 201 -10.16 19.08 -0.57
CA GLU A 201 -11.01 18.14 0.16
C GLU A 201 -10.47 17.86 1.57
N VAL A 202 -9.15 17.76 1.72
CA VAL A 202 -8.51 17.61 3.04
C VAL A 202 -8.73 18.85 3.90
N ARG A 203 -8.60 20.08 3.35
CA ARG A 203 -8.89 21.33 4.08
C ARG A 203 -10.34 21.43 4.53
N GLU A 204 -11.28 21.07 3.65
CA GLU A 204 -12.71 21.09 3.96
C GLU A 204 -13.02 20.15 5.13
N PHE A 205 -12.51 18.91 5.08
CA PHE A 205 -12.66 17.96 6.18
C PHE A 205 -11.98 18.44 7.47
N LYS A 206 -10.79 19.05 7.37
CA LYS A 206 -10.08 19.62 8.52
C LYS A 206 -10.89 20.74 9.19
N GLY A 207 -11.57 21.56 8.40
CA GLY A 207 -12.45 22.62 8.90
C GLY A 207 -13.64 22.10 9.70
N THR A 208 -14.20 20.95 9.33
CA THR A 208 -15.39 20.38 9.99
C THR A 208 -15.06 19.65 11.30
N MET A 209 -13.79 19.28 11.49
CA MET A 209 -13.29 18.61 12.70
C MET A 209 -13.00 19.55 13.88
N SER A 210 -12.85 20.86 13.64
CA SER A 210 -12.40 21.81 14.66
C SER A 210 -13.26 21.77 15.92
N GLY A 211 -12.64 21.46 17.06
CA GLY A 211 -13.30 21.34 18.36
C GLY A 211 -14.17 20.08 18.56
N ARG A 212 -14.23 19.16 17.58
CA ARG A 212 -15.11 17.97 17.61
C ARG A 212 -14.37 16.65 17.81
N ALA A 213 -13.08 16.59 17.45
CA ALA A 213 -12.26 15.37 17.53
C ALA A 213 -10.80 15.70 17.83
N ASP A 214 -10.11 14.72 18.40
CA ASP A 214 -8.66 14.77 18.64
C ASP A 214 -7.89 14.43 17.36
N LYS A 215 -8.51 13.66 16.45
CA LYS A 215 -7.91 13.24 15.18
C LYS A 215 -8.95 13.03 14.08
N GLY A 216 -8.50 13.22 12.83
CA GLY A 216 -9.26 12.90 11.62
C GLY A 216 -8.74 11.64 10.96
N LEU A 217 -9.61 10.93 10.26
CA LEU A 217 -9.22 9.79 9.43
C LEU A 217 -9.96 9.86 8.08
N LEU A 218 -9.22 10.05 7.00
CA LEU A 218 -9.78 10.02 5.65
C LEU A 218 -9.45 8.68 4.98
N ILE A 219 -10.48 7.91 4.68
CA ILE A 219 -10.40 6.62 4.00
C ILE A 219 -10.88 6.80 2.57
N THR A 220 -10.11 6.33 1.59
CA THR A 220 -10.53 6.36 0.19
C THR A 220 -10.21 5.05 -0.51
N THR A 221 -11.03 4.67 -1.49
CA THR A 221 -10.63 3.61 -2.43
C THR A 221 -9.54 4.08 -3.38
N GLY A 222 -9.38 5.39 -3.56
CA GLY A 222 -8.41 6.07 -4.46
C GLY A 222 -7.03 6.29 -3.84
N SER A 223 -6.37 7.33 -4.33
CA SER A 223 -5.08 7.84 -3.86
C SER A 223 -5.22 9.24 -3.25
N PHE A 224 -4.13 9.79 -2.73
CA PHE A 224 -4.05 11.18 -2.25
C PHE A 224 -2.99 11.90 -3.07
N THR A 225 -3.25 13.15 -3.46
CA THR A 225 -2.21 13.98 -4.07
C THR A 225 -1.11 14.31 -3.06
N ARG A 226 0.07 14.71 -3.54
CA ARG A 226 1.17 15.14 -2.67
C ARG A 226 0.75 16.31 -1.77
N ASP A 227 0.05 17.27 -2.34
CA ASP A 227 -0.51 18.41 -1.59
C ASP A 227 -1.53 17.99 -0.55
N ALA A 228 -2.36 16.97 -0.83
CA ALA A 228 -3.30 16.44 0.14
C ALA A 228 -2.60 15.81 1.35
N LYS A 229 -1.52 15.06 1.12
CA LYS A 229 -0.66 14.51 2.18
C LYS A 229 -0.01 15.62 3.01
N ALA A 230 0.54 16.65 2.36
CA ALA A 230 1.16 17.79 3.03
C ALA A 230 0.13 18.58 3.86
N GLU A 231 -1.06 18.82 3.32
CA GLU A 231 -2.14 19.49 4.04
C GLU A 231 -2.62 18.68 5.25
N ALA A 232 -2.70 17.35 5.15
CA ALA A 232 -3.12 16.49 6.25
C ALA A 232 -2.18 16.60 7.46
N ALA A 233 -0.87 16.69 7.20
CA ALA A 233 0.19 16.83 8.20
C ALA A 233 0.41 18.27 8.69
N ARG A 234 -0.24 19.27 8.07
CA ARG A 234 -0.03 20.69 8.39
C ARG A 234 -0.44 21.05 9.82
N ASP A 235 0.43 21.78 10.51
CA ASP A 235 0.24 22.29 11.88
C ASP A 235 -0.95 23.24 12.03
N GLY A 236 -1.42 23.41 13.27
CA GLY A 236 -2.45 24.40 13.64
C GLY A 236 -3.89 23.87 13.65
N SER A 237 -4.09 22.57 13.45
CA SER A 237 -5.39 21.89 13.57
C SER A 237 -5.18 20.39 13.87
N PRO A 238 -6.20 19.66 14.34
CA PRO A 238 -6.07 18.23 14.58
C PRO A 238 -5.57 17.50 13.31
N PRO A 239 -4.55 16.63 13.43
CA PRO A 239 -3.97 15.95 12.27
C PRO A 239 -4.97 14.98 11.66
N ILE A 240 -4.83 14.76 10.35
CA ILE A 240 -5.66 13.82 9.60
C ILE A 240 -4.78 12.65 9.15
N ASP A 241 -5.13 11.43 9.55
CA ASP A 241 -4.58 10.23 8.94
C ASP A 241 -5.23 9.96 7.60
N LEU A 242 -4.43 9.50 6.64
CA LEU A 242 -4.87 9.18 5.29
C LEU A 242 -4.71 7.67 5.04
N VAL A 243 -5.80 7.01 4.63
CA VAL A 243 -5.82 5.59 4.26
C VAL A 243 -6.27 5.49 2.81
N ASN A 244 -5.32 5.20 1.93
CA ASN A 244 -5.58 5.02 0.51
C ASN A 244 -6.13 3.61 0.22
N GLY A 245 -6.54 3.38 -1.04
CA GLY A 245 -7.15 2.11 -1.42
C GLY A 245 -6.25 0.90 -1.17
N GLN A 246 -4.95 1.05 -1.41
CA GLN A 246 -3.98 -0.01 -1.22
C GLN A 246 -3.82 -0.36 0.27
N GLN A 247 -3.73 0.65 1.13
CA GLN A 247 -3.67 0.48 2.59
C GLN A 247 -4.98 -0.14 3.11
N LEU A 248 -6.12 0.27 2.56
CA LEU A 248 -7.43 -0.26 2.92
C LEU A 248 -7.53 -1.76 2.65
N VAL A 249 -7.19 -2.22 1.44
CA VAL A 249 -7.27 -3.65 1.09
C VAL A 249 -6.25 -4.51 1.85
N GLU A 250 -5.06 -3.96 2.15
CA GLU A 250 -4.09 -4.67 2.97
C GLU A 250 -4.58 -4.78 4.42
N LYS A 251 -5.24 -3.75 4.95
CA LYS A 251 -5.86 -3.81 6.28
C LYS A 251 -7.02 -4.80 6.31
N MET A 252 -7.84 -4.85 5.26
CA MET A 252 -8.89 -5.87 5.13
C MET A 252 -8.29 -7.28 5.16
N LYS A 253 -7.16 -7.50 4.48
CA LYS A 253 -6.47 -8.80 4.53
C LYS A 253 -5.92 -9.13 5.91
N GLU A 254 -5.34 -8.17 6.61
CA GLU A 254 -4.89 -8.33 8.00
C GLU A 254 -6.00 -8.79 8.92
N LEU A 255 -7.17 -8.18 8.77
CA LEU A 255 -8.35 -8.44 9.59
C LEU A 255 -9.16 -9.65 9.09
N GLY A 256 -8.72 -10.32 8.01
CA GLY A 256 -9.45 -11.45 7.42
C GLY A 256 -10.81 -11.06 6.81
N LEU A 257 -10.99 -9.80 6.42
CA LEU A 257 -12.24 -9.27 5.87
C LEU A 257 -12.25 -9.38 4.35
N GLY A 258 -13.23 -10.09 3.79
CA GLY A 258 -13.41 -10.20 2.33
C GLY A 258 -12.29 -10.96 1.60
N VAL A 259 -11.35 -11.56 2.32
CA VAL A 259 -10.30 -12.43 1.79
C VAL A 259 -10.30 -13.80 2.47
N LYS A 260 -9.79 -14.81 1.78
CA LYS A 260 -9.38 -16.08 2.38
C LYS A 260 -7.93 -16.33 2.04
N VAL A 261 -7.06 -16.31 3.05
CA VAL A 261 -5.64 -16.65 2.89
C VAL A 261 -5.51 -18.16 3.01
N LYS A 262 -5.13 -18.83 1.93
CA LYS A 262 -4.79 -20.25 1.96
C LYS A 262 -3.27 -20.37 2.16
N THR A 263 -2.85 -20.96 3.27
CA THR A 263 -1.46 -21.38 3.47
C THR A 263 -1.33 -22.78 2.87
N GLU A 264 -0.49 -22.95 1.86
CA GLU A 264 -0.17 -24.28 1.35
C GLU A 264 0.86 -24.93 2.27
N GLU A 265 0.55 -26.11 2.81
CA GLU A 265 1.51 -26.95 3.51
C GLU A 265 2.60 -27.38 2.53
N VAL A 266 3.85 -27.09 2.87
CA VAL A 266 5.02 -27.59 2.14
C VAL A 266 5.56 -28.75 2.94
N VAL A 267 5.40 -29.96 2.42
CA VAL A 267 5.98 -31.17 3.00
C VAL A 267 7.23 -31.48 2.20
N GLU A 268 8.39 -31.35 2.83
CA GLU A 268 9.68 -31.76 2.28
C GLU A 268 10.13 -33.05 2.96
N THR A 269 10.62 -34.00 2.17
CA THR A 269 11.17 -35.25 2.71
C THR A 269 12.62 -35.02 3.09
N ASP A 270 12.94 -35.12 4.38
CA ASP A 270 14.32 -35.08 4.86
C ASP A 270 15.00 -36.43 4.59
N GLN A 271 15.72 -36.53 3.47
CA GLN A 271 16.44 -37.74 3.10
C GLN A 271 17.58 -38.06 4.08
N GLY A 272 18.24 -37.07 4.68
CA GLY A 272 19.36 -37.27 5.62
C GLY A 272 18.93 -37.89 6.94
N TRP A 273 17.66 -37.73 7.31
CA TRP A 273 17.07 -38.46 8.44
C TRP A 273 17.06 -39.98 8.19
N PHE A 274 16.80 -40.43 6.96
CA PHE A 274 16.80 -41.85 6.60
C PHE A 274 18.21 -42.45 6.45
N GLU A 275 19.24 -41.62 6.27
CA GLU A 275 20.64 -42.07 6.20
C GLU A 275 21.21 -42.44 7.59
N ASN A 276 20.53 -42.01 8.67
CA ASN A 276 20.94 -42.28 10.06
C ASN A 276 20.07 -43.36 10.75
N LEU A 277 19.32 -44.14 9.98
CA LEU A 277 18.54 -45.30 10.40
C LEU A 277 19.37 -46.59 10.32
#